data_AF-A0A820CZX8-F1
#
_entry.id   AF-A0A820CZX8-F1
#
_cell.length_a   1.000
_cell.length_b   1.000
_cell.length_c   1.000
_cell.angle_alpha   90.00
_cell.angle_beta   90.00
_cell.angle_gamma   90.00
#
_symmetry.space_group_name_H-M   'P 1'
#
loop_
_entity.id
_entity.type
_entity.pdbx_description
1 polymer ?
#
loop_
_entity_poly.entity_id
_entity_poly.type
_entity_poly.pdbx_seq_one_letter_code
_entity_poly.pdbx_strand_id
1 'polypeptide(L)'
;MNIQFSVESIEYLAEKLSDCRYLCDESLVYLTLQISATISNLLQDACKVLRKCRRNDLTTEDFAFALKLNHLEPMYGGYTTSSIERLLFHKIKKDNRILYHITDNIVQFDELIIPQSKIPLDIIHWLAVNGKQPEINENPIIDLPIRSTVLKKKLNKTSHIISKEQQIYYKELTEMCICSNEQKRKQALLILSADNSLQQILSRLILFISEGVRVNLTPTSTFDRSIILKYLMQMSDALLQNEELYLERY
;
A
#
# COMPACT_ATOMS: atom_id res chain seq x y z
N MET A 1 -11.92 11.14 -21.80
CA MET A 1 -12.30 10.13 -22.80
C MET A 1 -13.38 10.75 -23.65
N ASN A 2 -13.16 10.91 -24.95
CA ASN A 2 -14.16 11.46 -25.87
C ASN A 2 -14.79 10.28 -26.60
N ILE A 3 -15.93 9.80 -26.10
CA ILE A 3 -16.67 8.71 -26.73
C ILE A 3 -17.60 9.36 -27.74
N GLN A 4 -17.54 8.92 -29.00
CA GLN A 4 -18.45 9.34 -30.05
C GLN A 4 -19.19 8.12 -30.59
N PHE A 5 -20.51 8.09 -30.41
CA PHE A 5 -21.36 7.08 -31.02
C PHE A 5 -21.59 7.39 -32.49
N SER A 6 -21.79 6.34 -33.30
CA SER A 6 -22.17 6.51 -34.70
C SER A 6 -23.66 6.80 -34.81
N VAL A 7 -24.02 7.69 -35.73
CA VAL A 7 -25.42 8.03 -36.05
C VAL A 7 -26.17 6.78 -36.52
N GLU A 8 -25.51 5.92 -37.30
CA GLU A 8 -26.03 4.64 -37.78
C GLU A 8 -26.51 3.71 -36.65
N SER A 9 -25.87 3.75 -35.47
CA SER A 9 -26.26 2.92 -34.33
C SER A 9 -27.61 3.36 -33.75
N ILE A 10 -27.85 4.67 -33.71
CA ILE A 10 -29.09 5.25 -33.17
C ILE A 10 -30.22 5.13 -34.18
N GLU A 11 -29.91 5.32 -35.48
CA GLU A 11 -30.85 5.03 -36.56
C GLU A 11 -31.35 3.58 -36.50
N TYR A 12 -30.44 2.61 -36.35
CA TYR A 12 -30.81 1.20 -36.20
C TYR A 12 -31.69 0.94 -34.97
N LEU A 13 -31.39 1.57 -33.82
CA LEU A 13 -32.22 1.44 -32.62
C LEU A 13 -33.60 2.06 -32.82
N ALA A 14 -33.69 3.19 -33.53
CA ALA A 14 -34.94 3.83 -33.86
C ALA A 14 -35.80 2.98 -34.81
N GLU A 15 -35.21 2.34 -35.83
CA GLU A 15 -35.90 1.39 -36.71
C GLU A 15 -36.49 0.19 -35.95
N LYS A 16 -35.82 -0.25 -34.88
CA LYS A 16 -36.28 -1.36 -34.03
C LYS A 16 -37.46 -0.98 -33.14
N LEU A 17 -37.58 0.29 -32.79
CA LEU A 17 -38.74 0.82 -32.09
C LEU A 17 -39.85 1.09 -33.12
N SER A 18 -40.93 0.32 -33.06
CA SER A 18 -42.04 0.31 -34.02
C SER A 18 -42.58 1.71 -34.38
N ASP A 19 -42.49 2.66 -33.46
CA ASP A 19 -43.12 3.98 -33.51
C ASP A 19 -42.23 5.09 -34.08
N CYS A 20 -40.93 4.84 -34.32
CA CYS A 20 -39.93 5.87 -34.66
C CYS A 20 -39.23 5.63 -36.01
N ARG A 21 -39.97 5.26 -37.06
CA ARG A 21 -39.40 4.89 -38.37
C ARG A 21 -38.77 6.03 -39.18
N TYR A 22 -39.09 7.29 -38.87
CA TYR A 22 -38.60 8.46 -39.61
C TYR A 22 -38.20 9.56 -38.65
N LEU A 23 -36.97 9.48 -38.14
CA LEU A 23 -36.33 10.59 -37.42
C LEU A 23 -35.65 11.51 -38.42
N CYS A 24 -35.73 12.82 -38.22
CA CYS A 24 -34.99 13.79 -39.03
C CYS A 24 -33.48 13.68 -38.73
N ASP A 25 -32.64 13.95 -39.74
CA ASP A 25 -31.17 13.89 -39.62
C ASP A 25 -30.63 14.77 -38.49
N GLU A 26 -31.19 15.97 -38.31
CA GLU A 26 -30.82 16.88 -37.23
C GLU A 26 -31.11 16.29 -35.83
N SER A 27 -32.23 15.59 -35.69
CA SER A 27 -32.63 14.93 -34.44
C SER A 27 -31.73 13.73 -34.12
N LEU A 28 -31.35 12.97 -35.14
CA LEU A 28 -30.40 11.86 -35.01
C LEU A 28 -29.03 12.35 -34.53
N VAL A 29 -28.50 13.43 -35.12
CA VAL A 29 -27.23 14.04 -34.70
C VAL A 29 -27.31 14.54 -33.25
N TYR A 30 -28.40 15.22 -32.89
CA TYR A 30 -28.59 15.71 -31.52
C TYR A 30 -28.64 14.58 -30.49
N LEU A 31 -29.44 13.54 -30.75
CA LEU A 31 -29.54 12.36 -29.87
C LEU A 31 -28.18 11.66 -29.73
N THR A 32 -27.43 11.54 -30.83
CA THR A 32 -26.08 10.95 -30.83
C THR A 32 -25.14 11.71 -29.91
N LEU A 33 -25.16 13.04 -29.99
CA LEU A 33 -24.33 13.88 -29.14
C LEU A 33 -24.75 13.79 -27.67
N GLN A 34 -26.06 13.79 -27.39
CA GLN A 34 -26.59 13.68 -26.03
C GLN A 34 -26.25 12.32 -25.39
N ILE A 35 -26.43 11.21 -26.11
CA ILE A 35 -26.09 9.87 -25.62
C ILE A 35 -24.58 9.74 -25.38
N SER A 36 -23.77 10.26 -26.30
CA SER A 36 -22.31 10.28 -26.16
C SER A 36 -21.86 11.06 -24.91
N ALA A 37 -22.47 12.21 -24.64
CA ALA A 37 -22.18 13.04 -23.48
C ALA A 37 -22.62 12.36 -22.17
N THR A 38 -23.83 11.80 -22.13
CA THR A 38 -24.37 11.12 -20.93
C THR A 38 -23.53 9.90 -20.54
N ILE A 39 -23.16 9.06 -21.50
CA ILE A 39 -22.27 7.90 -21.25
C ILE A 39 -20.88 8.36 -20.79
N SER A 40 -20.36 9.43 -21.38
CA SER A 40 -19.07 9.99 -20.96
C SER A 40 -19.10 10.51 -19.52
N ASN A 41 -20.18 11.16 -19.11
CA ASN A 41 -20.37 11.63 -17.74
C ASN A 41 -20.51 10.46 -16.76
N LEU A 42 -21.31 9.45 -17.12
CA LEU A 42 -21.50 8.26 -16.30
C LEU A 42 -20.20 7.47 -16.11
N LEU A 43 -19.38 7.37 -17.15
CA LEU A 43 -18.05 6.77 -17.07
C LEU A 43 -17.11 7.57 -16.15
N GLN A 44 -17.17 8.90 -16.20
CA GLN A 44 -16.40 9.73 -15.27
C GLN A 44 -16.81 9.49 -13.82
N ASP A 45 -18.12 9.35 -13.55
CA ASP A 45 -18.61 9.04 -12.21
C ASP A 45 -18.18 7.64 -11.75
N ALA A 46 -18.23 6.64 -12.63
CA ALA A 46 -17.71 5.30 -12.33
C ALA A 46 -16.19 5.34 -12.01
N CYS A 47 -15.41 6.13 -12.76
CA CYS A 47 -14.00 6.36 -12.44
C CYS A 47 -13.79 7.06 -11.08
N LYS A 48 -14.71 7.93 -10.64
CA LYS A 48 -14.65 8.52 -9.29
C LYS A 48 -14.88 7.45 -8.22
N VAL A 49 -15.84 6.55 -8.42
CA VAL A 49 -16.10 5.41 -7.50
C VAL A 49 -14.87 4.51 -7.41
N LEU A 50 -14.29 4.12 -8.55
CA LEU A 50 -13.05 3.34 -8.63
C LEU A 50 -11.92 3.93 -7.78
N ARG A 51 -11.67 5.24 -7.92
CA ARG A 51 -10.63 5.95 -7.16
C ARG A 51 -10.95 5.99 -5.67
N LYS A 52 -12.22 6.14 -5.29
CA LYS A 52 -12.66 6.10 -3.90
C LYS A 52 -12.51 4.71 -3.28
N CYS A 53 -12.69 3.66 -4.07
CA CYS A 53 -12.44 2.26 -3.68
C CYS A 53 -10.95 1.87 -3.70
N ARG A 54 -10.03 2.77 -4.07
CA ARG A 54 -8.57 2.52 -4.18
C ARG A 54 -8.21 1.36 -5.11
N ARG A 55 -9.03 1.12 -6.14
CA ARG A 55 -8.75 0.15 -7.21
C ARG A 55 -8.22 0.87 -8.44
N ASN A 56 -7.53 0.15 -9.31
CA ASN A 56 -7.06 0.68 -10.60
C ASN A 56 -7.87 0.14 -11.78
N ASP A 57 -8.57 -0.99 -11.59
CA ASP A 57 -9.36 -1.64 -12.62
C ASP A 57 -10.85 -1.31 -12.44
N LEU A 58 -11.52 -1.00 -13.56
CA LEU A 58 -12.93 -0.64 -13.59
C LEU A 58 -13.79 -1.90 -13.68
N THR A 59 -14.71 -2.01 -12.72
CA THR A 59 -15.61 -3.16 -12.59
C THR A 59 -17.05 -2.77 -12.97
N THR A 60 -17.89 -3.76 -13.23
CA THR A 60 -19.32 -3.54 -13.52
C THR A 60 -20.07 -2.98 -12.31
N GLU A 61 -19.60 -3.27 -11.10
CA GLU A 61 -20.11 -2.68 -9.86
C GLU A 61 -19.90 -1.16 -9.82
N ASP A 62 -18.73 -0.66 -10.25
CA ASP A 62 -18.45 0.79 -10.28
C ASP A 62 -19.47 1.53 -11.18
N PHE A 63 -19.84 0.92 -12.31
CA PHE A 63 -20.87 1.41 -13.21
C PHE A 63 -22.28 1.31 -12.61
N ALA A 64 -22.60 0.22 -11.93
CA ALA A 64 -23.87 0.05 -11.23
C ALA A 64 -24.07 1.13 -10.14
N PHE A 65 -23.00 1.47 -9.41
CA PHE A 65 -23.01 2.58 -8.47
C PHE A 65 -23.18 3.93 -9.18
N ALA A 66 -22.50 4.15 -10.31
CA ALA A 66 -22.64 5.40 -11.09
C ALA A 66 -24.06 5.61 -11.64
N LEU A 67 -24.74 4.54 -12.06
CA LEU A 67 -26.16 4.59 -12.45
C LEU A 67 -27.05 5.02 -11.29
N LYS A 68 -26.85 4.38 -10.12
CA LYS A 68 -27.60 4.70 -8.90
C LYS A 68 -27.39 6.15 -8.45
N LEU A 69 -26.16 6.67 -8.56
CA LEU A 69 -25.83 8.07 -8.25
C LEU A 69 -26.54 9.07 -9.17
N ASN A 70 -26.73 8.70 -10.44
CA ASN A 70 -27.43 9.52 -11.42
C ASN A 70 -28.96 9.27 -11.44
N HIS A 71 -29.50 8.53 -10.45
CA HIS A 71 -30.91 8.16 -10.35
C HIS A 71 -31.44 7.40 -11.59
N LEU A 72 -30.58 6.62 -12.23
CA LEU A 72 -30.93 5.75 -13.35
C LEU A 72 -31.22 4.33 -12.85
N GLU A 73 -32.01 3.60 -13.63
CA GLU A 73 -32.33 2.20 -13.33
C GLU A 73 -31.05 1.33 -13.35
N PRO A 74 -30.87 0.43 -12.38
CA PRO A 74 -29.72 -0.45 -12.35
C PRO A 74 -29.80 -1.48 -13.49
N MET A 75 -28.67 -1.73 -14.13
CA MET A 75 -28.57 -2.82 -15.10
C MET A 75 -28.40 -4.16 -14.38
N TYR A 76 -29.24 -5.12 -14.72
CA TYR A 76 -29.18 -6.50 -14.23
C TYR A 76 -28.51 -7.42 -15.27
N GLY A 77 -27.83 -8.47 -14.82
CA GLY A 77 -27.25 -9.49 -15.71
C GLY A 77 -25.84 -9.22 -16.23
N GLY A 78 -25.12 -8.20 -15.73
CA GLY A 78 -23.75 -7.87 -16.14
C GLY A 78 -22.65 -8.27 -15.14
N TYR A 79 -23.00 -8.93 -14.04
CA TYR A 79 -22.06 -9.29 -12.96
C TYR A 79 -21.52 -10.69 -13.21
N THR A 80 -20.48 -10.83 -14.05
CA THR A 80 -19.77 -12.10 -14.12
C THR A 80 -18.87 -12.22 -12.88
N THR A 81 -19.22 -13.14 -11.98
CA THR A 81 -18.41 -13.48 -10.78
C THR A 81 -17.14 -14.23 -11.15
N SER A 82 -17.07 -14.78 -12.36
CA SER A 82 -15.93 -15.47 -12.92
C SER A 82 -15.34 -14.65 -14.07
N SER A 83 -14.08 -14.26 -13.91
CA SER A 83 -13.22 -13.61 -14.91
C SER A 83 -12.97 -14.43 -16.20
N ILE A 84 -13.70 -15.52 -16.41
CA ILE A 84 -13.40 -16.56 -17.41
C ILE A 84 -14.23 -16.40 -18.69
N GLU A 85 -15.43 -15.82 -18.63
CA GLU A 85 -16.19 -15.54 -19.84
C GLU A 85 -16.23 -14.04 -20.10
N ARG A 86 -15.16 -13.54 -20.71
CA ARG A 86 -15.25 -12.27 -21.44
C ARG A 86 -16.39 -12.45 -22.42
N LEU A 87 -17.45 -11.65 -22.32
CA LEU A 87 -18.54 -11.61 -23.31
C LEU A 87 -17.92 -11.49 -24.71
N LEU A 88 -17.93 -12.59 -25.47
CA LEU A 88 -17.39 -12.61 -26.82
C LEU A 88 -18.46 -12.07 -27.75
N PHE A 89 -18.32 -10.80 -28.13
CA PHE A 89 -19.13 -10.22 -29.20
C PHE A 89 -18.81 -10.91 -30.52
N HIS A 90 -19.75 -11.69 -31.06
CA HIS A 90 -19.58 -12.36 -32.33
C HIS A 90 -19.92 -11.40 -33.47
N LYS A 91 -18.94 -11.10 -34.31
CA LYS A 91 -19.11 -10.22 -35.47
C LYS A 91 -19.76 -10.97 -36.63
N ILE A 92 -20.92 -10.52 -37.07
CA ILE A 92 -21.67 -11.04 -38.21
C ILE A 92 -21.73 -9.93 -39.28
N LYS A 93 -21.39 -10.26 -40.53
CA LYS A 93 -21.58 -9.35 -41.66
C LYS A 93 -22.85 -9.74 -42.40
N LYS A 94 -23.82 -8.83 -42.51
CA LYS A 94 -25.06 -9.03 -43.26
C LYS A 94 -25.39 -7.73 -44.00
N ASP A 95 -25.72 -7.83 -45.29
CA ASP A 95 -26.18 -6.70 -46.13
C ASP A 95 -25.27 -5.45 -46.05
N ASN A 96 -23.96 -5.64 -46.24
CA ASN A 96 -22.91 -4.61 -46.07
C ASN A 96 -22.81 -3.94 -44.69
N ARG A 97 -23.60 -4.35 -43.69
CA ARG A 97 -23.52 -3.88 -42.31
C ARG A 97 -22.77 -4.88 -41.43
N ILE A 98 -22.06 -4.35 -40.44
CA ILE A 98 -21.40 -5.14 -39.40
C ILE A 98 -22.30 -5.15 -38.17
N LEU A 99 -22.76 -6.34 -37.78
CA LEU A 99 -23.54 -6.57 -36.58
C LEU A 99 -22.70 -7.33 -35.55
N TYR A 100 -22.93 -7.08 -34.27
CA TYR A 100 -22.35 -7.84 -33.17
C TYR A 100 -23.47 -8.52 -32.40
N HIS A 101 -23.33 -9.81 -32.15
CA HIS A 101 -24.30 -10.63 -31.43
C HIS A 101 -23.66 -11.23 -30.17
N ILE A 102 -24.40 -11.20 -29.07
CA ILE A 102 -24.02 -11.87 -27.82
C ILE A 102 -24.64 -13.26 -27.87
N THR A 103 -23.80 -14.30 -27.85
CA THR A 103 -24.26 -15.69 -27.85
C THR A 103 -24.60 -16.12 -26.43
N ASP A 104 -25.88 -16.21 -26.12
CA ASP A 104 -26.35 -16.79 -24.87
C ASP A 104 -26.58 -18.29 -25.06
N ASN A 105 -25.63 -19.09 -24.56
CA ASN A 105 -25.79 -20.54 -24.53
C ASN A 105 -26.69 -20.90 -23.35
N ILE A 106 -27.71 -21.71 -23.59
CA ILE A 106 -28.56 -22.25 -22.51
C ILE A 106 -27.77 -23.33 -21.79
N VAL A 107 -27.49 -23.11 -20.51
CA VAL A 107 -26.74 -24.03 -19.64
C VAL A 107 -27.73 -24.88 -18.82
N GLN A 108 -27.42 -26.15 -18.58
CA GLN A 108 -28.22 -27.00 -17.72
C GLN A 108 -27.97 -26.69 -16.23
N PHE A 109 -29.00 -26.77 -15.39
CA PHE A 109 -28.88 -26.40 -13.97
C PHE A 109 -27.84 -27.20 -13.19
N ASP A 110 -27.61 -28.47 -13.55
CA ASP A 110 -26.62 -29.32 -12.88
C ASP A 110 -25.17 -28.81 -13.07
N GLU A 111 -24.90 -28.10 -14.16
CA GLU A 111 -23.58 -27.50 -14.44
C GLU A 111 -23.32 -26.25 -13.60
N LEU A 112 -24.35 -25.67 -12.98
CA LEU A 112 -24.25 -24.48 -12.11
C LEU A 112 -23.86 -24.82 -10.67
N ILE A 113 -23.79 -26.11 -10.30
CA ILE A 113 -23.35 -26.56 -8.98
C ILE A 113 -21.82 -26.47 -8.90
N ILE A 114 -21.31 -25.26 -8.69
CA ILE A 114 -19.88 -24.99 -8.57
C ILE A 114 -19.41 -25.34 -7.15
N PRO A 115 -18.30 -26.09 -6.97
CA PRO A 115 -17.74 -26.36 -5.64
C PRO A 115 -17.34 -25.05 -4.95
N GLN A 116 -17.42 -25.03 -3.61
CA GLN A 116 -17.04 -23.86 -2.82
C GLN A 116 -15.63 -23.37 -3.17
N SER A 117 -15.51 -22.07 -3.47
CA SER A 117 -14.22 -21.45 -3.74
C SER A 117 -13.39 -21.39 -2.45
N LYS A 118 -12.07 -21.48 -2.59
CA LYS A 118 -11.15 -21.33 -1.46
C LYS A 118 -11.13 -19.86 -1.03
N ILE A 119 -11.28 -19.63 0.27
CA ILE A 119 -11.14 -18.30 0.86
C ILE A 119 -9.64 -17.96 0.91
N PRO A 120 -9.18 -16.82 0.37
CA PRO A 120 -7.79 -16.42 0.50
C PRO A 120 -7.45 -16.09 1.96
N LEU A 121 -6.23 -16.42 2.38
CA LEU A 121 -5.70 -16.12 3.72
C LEU A 121 -4.90 -14.81 3.66
N ASP A 122 -5.14 -13.90 4.60
CA ASP A 122 -4.36 -12.68 4.76
C ASP A 122 -3.05 -12.98 5.53
N ILE A 123 -1.91 -12.76 4.88
CA ILE A 123 -0.58 -12.99 5.48
C ILE A 123 0.06 -11.65 5.80
N ILE A 124 0.29 -11.38 7.09
CA ILE A 124 1.01 -10.20 7.57
C ILE A 124 2.51 -10.52 7.57
N HIS A 125 3.32 -9.64 6.97
CA HIS A 125 4.77 -9.78 6.94
C HIS A 125 5.47 -8.42 7.11
N TRP A 126 6.75 -8.45 7.49
CA TRP A 126 7.55 -7.25 7.65
C TRP A 126 7.99 -6.70 6.29
N LEU A 127 7.48 -5.51 5.93
CA LEU A 127 7.91 -4.80 4.73
C LEU A 127 9.30 -4.17 4.88
N ALA A 128 9.61 -3.63 6.06
CA ALA A 128 10.90 -2.99 6.33
C ALA A 128 11.25 -3.03 7.82
N VAL A 129 12.54 -3.16 8.12
CA VAL A 129 13.10 -3.08 9.47
C VAL A 129 14.24 -2.06 9.48
N ASN A 130 14.07 -0.93 10.16
CA ASN A 130 14.98 0.23 10.14
C ASN A 130 15.28 0.75 8.73
N GLY A 131 14.24 0.85 7.89
CA GLY A 131 14.34 1.36 6.52
C GLY A 131 15.01 0.42 5.52
N LYS A 132 15.34 -0.82 5.92
CA LYS A 132 15.81 -1.89 5.02
C LYS A 132 14.73 -2.95 4.86
N GLN A 133 14.42 -3.31 3.63
CA GLN A 133 13.49 -4.39 3.32
C GLN A 133 14.16 -5.76 3.58
N PRO A 134 13.55 -6.67 4.37
CA PRO A 134 14.07 -8.01 4.56
C PRO A 134 13.83 -8.88 3.31
N GLU A 135 14.77 -9.79 3.03
CA GLU A 135 14.71 -10.73 1.91
C GLU A 135 13.85 -11.94 2.25
N ILE A 136 12.53 -11.73 2.33
CA ILE A 136 11.50 -12.78 2.49
C ILE A 136 10.76 -12.97 1.17
N ASN A 137 10.12 -14.12 0.96
CA ASN A 137 9.45 -14.48 -0.30
C ASN A 137 8.31 -13.50 -0.66
N GLU A 138 7.69 -12.90 0.34
CA GLU A 138 6.58 -11.95 0.20
C GLU A 138 7.05 -10.56 -0.25
N ASN A 139 8.31 -10.21 0.01
CA ASN A 139 8.86 -8.92 -0.35
C ASN A 139 9.38 -8.92 -1.81
N PRO A 140 9.07 -7.87 -2.60
CA PRO A 140 9.59 -7.76 -3.95
C PRO A 140 11.11 -7.67 -3.95
N ILE A 141 11.74 -8.31 -4.94
CA ILE A 141 13.15 -8.13 -5.23
C ILE A 141 13.30 -6.76 -5.90
N ILE A 142 13.93 -5.81 -5.22
CA ILE A 142 14.20 -4.49 -5.78
C ILE A 142 15.35 -4.61 -6.78
N ASP A 143 15.03 -4.87 -8.05
CA ASP A 143 15.96 -4.65 -9.15
C ASP A 143 16.03 -3.14 -9.42
N LEU A 144 16.97 -2.47 -8.73
CA LEU A 144 17.23 -1.05 -8.96
C LEU A 144 17.55 -0.86 -10.45
N PRO A 145 16.83 0.01 -11.19
CA PRO A 145 17.26 0.38 -12.52
C PRO A 145 18.70 0.90 -12.43
N ILE A 146 19.55 0.39 -13.32
CA ILE A 146 21.03 0.42 -13.31
C ILE A 146 21.66 1.81 -13.10
N ARG A 147 20.90 2.91 -13.10
CA ARG A 147 21.38 4.28 -12.85
C ARG A 147 21.94 4.55 -11.45
N SER A 148 21.69 3.71 -10.44
CA SER A 148 22.23 3.89 -9.07
C SER A 148 23.48 3.06 -8.75
N THR A 149 24.02 2.32 -9.74
CA THR A 149 25.13 1.35 -9.56
C THR A 149 26.48 1.95 -9.13
N VAL A 150 26.59 3.27 -8.96
CA VAL A 150 27.82 3.90 -8.46
C VAL A 150 27.96 3.82 -6.93
N LEU A 151 26.90 3.50 -6.17
CA LEU A 151 26.96 3.48 -4.70
C LEU A 151 27.03 2.08 -4.05
N LYS A 152 27.10 0.99 -4.82
CA LYS A 152 27.32 -0.37 -4.28
C LYS A 152 28.79 -0.65 -3.91
N LYS A 153 29.52 0.35 -3.41
CA LYS A 153 30.83 0.15 -2.77
C LYS A 153 30.65 0.17 -1.25
N LYS A 154 30.58 -1.04 -0.69
CA LYS A 154 31.05 -1.36 0.68
C LYS A 154 30.31 -0.66 1.82
N LEU A 155 29.05 -1.03 2.09
CA LEU A 155 28.40 -0.73 3.38
C LEU A 155 28.49 -1.93 4.35
N ASN A 156 29.70 -2.50 4.48
CA ASN A 156 30.03 -3.46 5.53
C ASN A 156 30.55 -2.70 6.76
N LYS A 157 29.59 -2.11 7.48
CA LYS A 157 29.56 -1.69 8.90
C LYS A 157 28.44 -0.67 8.95
N THR A 158 27.31 -1.02 9.55
CA THR A 158 26.24 -0.09 9.86
C THR A 158 26.70 0.93 10.90
N SER A 159 27.58 1.86 10.53
CA SER A 159 27.53 3.17 11.12
C SER A 159 26.26 3.80 10.59
N HIS A 160 25.18 3.75 11.37
CA HIS A 160 24.13 4.75 11.23
C HIS A 160 24.86 6.10 11.09
N ILE A 161 24.62 6.81 9.99
CA ILE A 161 25.21 8.12 9.73
C ILE A 161 24.53 9.04 10.73
N ILE A 162 25.15 9.17 11.89
CA ILE A 162 24.68 10.01 12.98
C ILE A 162 25.21 11.41 12.72
N SER A 163 24.36 12.43 12.85
CA SER A 163 24.74 13.83 12.67
C SER A 163 25.81 14.23 13.70
N LYS A 164 26.57 15.30 13.44
CA LYS A 164 27.56 15.80 14.41
C LYS A 164 26.91 16.14 15.75
N GLU A 165 25.73 16.74 15.74
CA GLU A 165 24.96 17.08 16.94
C GLU A 165 24.57 15.84 17.75
N GLN A 166 24.08 14.80 17.08
CA GLN A 166 23.73 13.54 17.74
C GLN A 166 24.96 12.81 18.29
N GLN A 167 26.13 12.95 17.67
CA GLN A 167 27.39 12.41 18.23
C GLN A 167 27.79 13.15 19.51
N ILE A 168 27.65 14.47 19.53
CA ILE A 168 27.90 15.29 20.72
C ILE A 168 26.92 14.90 21.83
N TYR A 169 25.63 14.83 21.49
CA TYR A 169 24.58 14.41 22.43
C TYR A 169 24.85 13.00 23.00
N TYR A 170 25.20 12.02 22.15
CA TYR A 170 25.59 10.69 22.62
C TYR A 170 26.77 10.73 23.61
N LYS A 171 27.81 11.51 23.29
CA LYS A 171 28.99 11.64 24.14
C LYS A 171 28.62 12.24 25.49
N GLU A 172 27.91 13.36 25.50
CA GLU A 172 27.47 14.02 26.73
C GLU A 172 26.56 13.11 27.56
N LEU A 173 25.61 12.42 26.93
CA LEU A 173 24.69 11.49 27.60
C LEU A 173 25.45 10.36 28.31
N THR A 174 26.39 9.70 27.61
CA THR A 174 27.19 8.61 28.19
C THR A 174 28.10 9.08 29.33
N GLU A 175 28.70 10.27 29.21
CA GLU A 175 29.50 10.87 30.28
C GLU A 175 28.65 11.22 31.51
N MET A 176 27.45 11.76 31.30
CA MET A 176 26.51 12.10 32.39
C MET A 176 26.02 10.86 33.14
N CYS A 177 25.85 9.72 32.46
CA CYS A 177 25.44 8.45 33.07
C CYS A 177 26.51 7.85 34.01
N ILE A 178 27.80 8.05 33.73
CA ILE A 178 28.92 7.47 34.50
C ILE A 178 29.53 8.49 35.48
N CYS A 179 29.16 9.76 35.40
CA CYS A 179 29.67 10.82 36.26
C CYS A 179 29.44 10.55 37.76
N SER A 180 30.36 11.01 38.61
CA SER A 180 30.22 10.92 40.07
C SER A 180 29.04 11.73 40.62
N ASN A 181 28.60 12.78 39.92
CA ASN A 181 27.51 13.65 40.34
C ASN A 181 26.14 12.96 40.17
N GLU A 182 25.44 12.73 41.28
CA GLU A 182 24.16 12.03 41.32
C GLU A 182 23.04 12.77 40.58
N GLN A 183 23.01 14.11 40.63
CA GLN A 183 21.97 14.90 39.95
C GLN A 183 22.06 14.75 38.43
N LYS A 184 23.28 14.79 37.89
CA LYS A 184 23.58 14.59 36.48
C LYS A 184 23.16 13.20 36.00
N ARG A 185 23.43 12.16 36.79
CA ARG A 185 22.98 10.79 36.49
C ARG A 185 21.46 10.67 36.48
N LYS A 186 20.76 11.22 37.47
CA LYS A 186 19.28 11.18 37.51
C LYS A 186 18.66 11.85 36.29
N GLN A 187 19.20 12.99 35.86
CA GLN A 187 18.75 13.66 34.65
C GLN A 187 18.99 12.81 33.39
N ALA A 188 20.15 12.15 33.28
CA ALA A 188 20.44 11.28 32.16
C ALA A 188 19.52 10.04 32.11
N LEU A 189 19.17 9.46 33.27
CA LEU A 189 18.20 8.35 33.33
C LEU A 189 16.79 8.79 32.90
N LEU A 190 16.35 9.98 33.29
CA LEU A 190 15.06 10.53 32.84
C LEU A 190 15.03 10.71 31.32
N ILE A 191 16.12 11.25 30.76
CA ILE A 191 16.30 11.38 29.31
C ILE A 191 16.18 10.02 28.62
N LEU A 192 16.86 8.99 29.14
CA LEU A 192 16.81 7.63 28.57
C LEU A 192 15.42 7.02 28.60
N SER A 193 14.62 7.32 29.63
CA SER A 193 13.26 6.80 29.78
C SER A 193 12.21 7.49 28.90
N ALA A 194 12.48 8.70 28.39
CA ALA A 194 11.46 9.53 27.72
C ALA A 194 11.82 9.96 26.29
N ASP A 195 13.11 10.06 25.93
CA ASP A 195 13.52 10.66 24.66
C ASP A 195 13.41 9.69 23.48
N ASN A 196 12.50 9.96 22.54
CA ASN A 196 12.35 9.19 21.28
C ASN A 196 13.56 9.36 20.33
N SER A 197 14.28 10.49 20.41
CA SER A 197 15.43 10.77 19.55
C SER A 197 16.58 9.74 19.67
N LEU A 198 16.56 8.96 20.75
CA LEU A 198 17.52 7.89 21.04
C LEU A 198 17.46 6.73 20.04
N GLN A 199 16.36 6.53 19.31
CA GLN A 199 16.18 5.42 18.36
C GLN A 199 17.33 5.29 17.34
N GLN A 200 17.90 6.41 16.87
CA GLN A 200 19.01 6.40 15.91
C GLN A 200 20.37 6.05 16.54
N ILE A 201 20.51 6.25 17.86
CA ILE A 201 21.73 6.06 18.64
C ILE A 201 21.63 4.78 19.49
N LEU A 202 20.44 4.18 19.60
CA LEU A 202 20.12 3.04 20.45
C LEU A 202 21.10 1.86 20.27
N SER A 203 21.42 1.50 19.02
CA SER A 203 22.42 0.47 18.72
C SER A 203 23.79 0.73 19.37
N ARG A 204 24.19 2.00 19.47
CA ARG A 204 25.46 2.42 20.08
C ARG A 204 25.36 2.46 21.59
N LEU A 205 24.22 2.84 22.15
CA LEU A 205 23.97 2.80 23.60
C LEU A 205 23.98 1.36 24.12
N ILE A 206 23.33 0.43 23.40
CA ILE A 206 23.34 -1.00 23.76
C ILE A 206 24.76 -1.56 23.65
N LEU A 207 25.49 -1.23 22.58
CA LEU A 207 26.89 -1.60 22.46
C LEU A 207 27.74 -1.05 23.62
N PHE A 208 27.55 0.23 23.98
CA PHE A 208 28.25 0.86 25.09
C PHE A 208 27.97 0.18 26.42
N ILE A 209 26.72 -0.17 26.71
CA ILE A 209 26.34 -0.90 27.93
C ILE A 209 27.00 -2.29 27.92
N SER A 210 26.86 -3.05 26.84
CA SER A 210 27.41 -4.41 26.74
C SER A 210 28.95 -4.45 26.88
N GLU A 211 29.64 -3.52 26.22
CA GLU A 211 31.09 -3.35 26.31
C GLU A 211 31.52 -2.87 27.70
N GLY A 212 30.80 -1.91 28.27
CA GLY A 212 31.04 -1.40 29.61
C GLY A 212 30.88 -2.49 30.67
N VAL A 213 29.87 -3.35 30.56
CA VAL A 213 29.68 -4.50 31.44
C VAL A 213 30.83 -5.49 31.28
N ARG A 214 31.19 -5.84 30.03
CA ARG A 214 32.29 -6.78 29.74
C ARG A 214 33.63 -6.35 30.33
N VAL A 215 34.01 -5.08 30.15
CA VAL A 215 35.29 -4.56 30.65
C VAL A 215 35.34 -4.57 32.18
N ASN A 216 34.23 -4.21 32.82
CA ASN A 216 34.15 -4.08 34.28
C ASN A 216 33.92 -5.40 35.03
N LEU A 217 33.63 -6.51 34.34
CA LEU A 217 33.47 -7.85 34.92
C LEU A 217 34.79 -8.61 35.14
N THR A 218 35.91 -8.17 34.58
CA THR A 218 37.20 -8.90 34.68
C THR A 218 37.74 -8.93 36.13
N PRO A 219 38.20 -10.11 36.63
CA PRO A 219 38.44 -10.33 38.05
C PRO A 219 39.83 -9.83 38.47
N THR A 220 39.97 -8.52 38.65
CA THR A 220 41.06 -7.95 39.44
C THR A 220 40.49 -6.84 40.31
N SER A 221 40.54 -7.06 41.64
CA SER A 221 39.93 -6.31 42.74
C SER A 221 39.83 -4.79 42.54
N THR A 222 38.63 -4.20 42.68
CA THR A 222 38.41 -2.77 43.03
C THR A 222 36.92 -2.46 43.26
N PHE A 223 36.60 -1.77 44.36
CA PHE A 223 35.25 -1.32 44.79
C PHE A 223 34.55 -0.41 43.77
N ASP A 224 35.33 0.42 43.05
CA ASP A 224 34.82 1.42 42.11
C ASP A 224 34.13 0.82 40.86
N ARG A 225 34.47 -0.41 40.48
CA ARG A 225 33.86 -1.08 39.30
C ARG A 225 32.43 -1.55 39.56
N SER A 226 32.11 -1.90 40.81
CA SER A 226 30.75 -2.31 41.20
C SER A 226 29.74 -1.17 41.03
N ILE A 227 30.20 0.07 41.25
CA ILE A 227 29.40 1.29 41.10
C ILE A 227 29.11 1.56 39.62
N ILE A 228 30.10 1.38 38.75
CA ILE A 228 29.92 1.54 37.29
C ILE A 228 28.93 0.50 36.76
N LEU A 229 29.05 -0.76 37.19
CA LEU A 229 28.09 -1.81 36.82
C LEU A 229 26.67 -1.45 37.26
N LYS A 230 26.50 -0.92 38.48
CA LYS A 230 25.20 -0.41 38.93
C LYS A 230 24.64 0.67 38.01
N TYR A 231 25.46 1.64 37.58
CA TYR A 231 25.01 2.69 36.65
C TYR A 231 24.65 2.15 35.27
N LEU A 232 25.41 1.17 34.75
CA LEU A 232 25.08 0.52 33.48
C LEU A 232 23.78 -0.28 33.57
N MET A 233 23.50 -0.95 34.69
CA MET A 233 22.23 -1.64 34.90
C MET A 233 21.05 -0.67 35.06
N GLN A 234 21.25 0.47 35.72
CA GLN A 234 20.24 1.53 35.77
C GLN A 234 19.96 2.13 34.39
N MET A 235 20.99 2.24 33.55
CA MET A 235 20.86 2.69 32.17
C MET A 235 20.03 1.71 31.33
N SER A 236 20.25 0.40 31.48
CA SER A 236 19.42 -0.60 30.80
C SER A 236 17.97 -0.61 31.28
N ASP A 237 17.74 -0.43 32.58
CA ASP A 237 16.39 -0.34 33.14
C ASP A 237 15.64 0.89 32.62
N ALA A 238 16.31 2.06 32.57
CA ALA A 238 15.72 3.27 32.00
C ALA A 238 15.40 3.13 30.50
N LEU A 239 16.23 2.42 29.72
CA LEU A 239 15.92 2.14 28.31
C LEU A 239 14.72 1.20 28.16
N LEU A 240 14.58 0.19 29.03
CA LEU A 240 13.46 -0.74 29.02
C LEU A 240 12.13 -0.08 29.38
N GLN A 241 12.15 0.98 30.19
CA GLN A 241 10.96 1.75 30.56
C GLN A 241 10.47 2.69 29.45
N ASN A 242 11.26 2.90 28.39
CA ASN A 242 10.90 3.79 27.30
C ASN A 242 10.05 3.08 26.25
N GLU A 243 8.73 3.32 26.27
CA GLU A 243 7.76 2.72 25.34
C GLU A 243 7.97 3.11 23.87
N GLU A 244 8.63 4.25 23.61
CA GLU A 244 8.88 4.76 22.26
C GLU A 244 10.06 4.07 21.56
N LEU A 245 10.85 3.28 22.31
CA LEU A 245 12.01 2.57 21.76
C LEU A 245 11.64 1.15 21.33
N TYR A 246 11.95 0.83 20.08
CA TYR A 246 11.74 -0.51 19.53
C TYR A 246 12.91 -1.43 19.89
N LEU A 247 12.82 -2.06 21.07
CA LEU A 247 13.86 -2.92 21.63
C LEU A 247 13.83 -4.37 21.11
N GLU A 248 12.72 -4.86 20.56
CA GLU A 248 12.53 -6.26 20.12
C GLU A 248 13.60 -6.80 19.16
N ARG A 249 14.35 -5.90 18.51
CA ARG A 249 15.41 -6.25 17.55
C ARG A 249 16.77 -6.54 18.19
N TYR A 250 17.05 -6.03 19.40
CA TYR A 250 18.37 -6.02 20.02
C TYR A 250 18.49 -7.02 21.17
#